data_AF-A0A963CSP3-F1
#
_entry.id   AF-A0A963CSP3-F1
#
_cell.length_a   1.000
_cell.length_b   1.000
_cell.length_c   1.000
_cell.angle_alpha   90.00
_cell.angle_beta   90.00
_cell.angle_gamma   90.00
#
_symmetry.space_group_name_H-M   'P 1'
#
loop_
_entity.id
_entity.type
_entity.pdbx_description
1 polymer ?
#
loop_
_entity_poly.entity_id
_entity_poly.type
_entity_poly.pdbx_seq_one_letter_code
_entity_poly.pdbx_strand_id
1 'polypeptide(L)' 'TRVYVANNGTNSVSVIDTATNTVADTVAVGDRPYGVAVNPAGTRVYVTNNNSDNVSVI' A
#
# COMPACT_ATOMS: atom_id res chain seq x y z
N THR A 1 -14.10 -4.11 -3.99
CA THR A 1 -13.20 -2.95 -4.17
C THR A 1 -12.22 -2.92 -3.03
N ARG A 2 -10.99 -2.45 -3.26
CA ARG A 2 -9.94 -2.41 -2.24
C ARG A 2 -9.45 -0.99 -2.02
N VAL A 3 -9.10 -0.69 -0.78
CA VAL A 3 -8.34 0.50 -0.40
C VAL A 3 -6.95 0.06 0.05
N TYR A 4 -5.94 0.84 -0.30
CA TYR A 4 -4.54 0.59 0.05
C TYR A 4 -4.05 1.72 0.94
N VAL A 5 -3.57 1.38 2.13
CA VAL A 5 -3.13 2.34 3.14
C VAL A 5 -1.66 2.11 3.47
N ALA A 6 -0.82 3.11 3.23
CA ALA A 6 0.58 3.08 3.66
C ALA A 6 0.69 3.23 5.18
N ASN A 7 1.24 2.21 5.83
CA ASN A 7 1.49 2.22 7.27
C ASN A 7 2.92 2.67 7.54
N ASN A 8 3.12 3.98 7.61
CA ASN A 8 4.44 4.60 7.70
C ASN A 8 5.33 4.03 8.83
N GLY A 9 4.75 3.72 10.01
CA GLY A 9 5.49 3.24 11.17
C GLY A 9 5.80 1.74 11.18
N THR A 10 5.19 0.94 10.31
CA THR A 10 5.34 -0.53 10.30
C THR A 10 5.89 -1.07 8.98
N ASN A 11 6.31 -0.21 8.06
CA ASN A 11 6.89 -0.58 6.77
C ASN A 11 6.00 -1.55 5.96
N SER A 12 4.69 -1.29 5.97
CA SER A 12 3.70 -2.14 5.31
C SER A 12 2.61 -1.34 4.62
N VAL A 13 1.82 -2.01 3.78
CA VAL A 13 0.56 -1.52 3.24
C VAL A 13 -0.58 -2.43 3.68
N SER A 14 -1.61 -1.86 4.28
CA SER A 14 -2.86 -2.57 4.55
C SER A 14 -3.73 -2.57 3.31
N VAL A 15 -4.23 -3.74 2.93
CA VAL A 15 -5.26 -3.91 1.90
C VAL A 15 -6.60 -4.10 2.60
N ILE A 16 -7.50 -3.14 2.42
CA ILE A 16 -8.82 -3.13 3.09
C ILE A 16 -9.88 -3.54 2.08
N ASP A 17 -10.70 -4.53 2.43
CA ASP A 17 -11.95 -4.79 1.71
C ASP A 17 -13.00 -3.76 2.11
N THR A 18 -13.47 -2.97 1.15
CA THR A 18 -14.43 -1.89 1.40
C THR A 18 -15.87 -2.38 1.61
N ALA A 19 -16.18 -3.63 1.27
CA ALA A 19 -17.51 -4.19 1.51
C ALA A 19 -17.71 -4.56 2.98
N THR A 20 -16.64 -5.05 3.63
CA THR A 20 -16.67 -5.49 5.04
C THR A 20 -15.96 -4.52 5.99
N ASN A 21 -15.21 -3.55 5.46
CA ASN A 21 -14.33 -2.64 6.22
C ASN A 21 -13.31 -3.38 7.09
N THR A 22 -12.80 -4.51 6.59
CA THR A 22 -11.79 -5.32 7.29
C THR A 22 -10.48 -5.36 6.51
N VAL A 23 -9.37 -5.53 7.24
CA VAL A 23 -8.06 -5.78 6.61
C VAL A 23 -8.09 -7.17 5.98
N ALA A 24 -7.97 -7.22 4.65
CA ALA A 24 -7.93 -8.43 3.87
C ALA A 24 -6.50 -8.97 3.71
N ASP A 25 -5.50 -8.07 3.70
CA ASP A 25 -4.09 -8.43 3.60
C ASP A 25 -3.18 -7.33 4.18
N THR A 26 -1.93 -7.67 4.48
CA THR A 26 -0.88 -6.74 4.91
C THR A 26 0.41 -7.07 4.17
N VAL A 27 0.83 -6.17 3.28
CA VAL A 27 1.98 -6.38 2.39
C VAL A 27 3.18 -5.63 2.91
N ALA A 28 4.30 -6.31 3.12
CA ALA A 28 5.56 -5.67 3.49
C ALA A 28 6.11 -4.85 2.31
N VAL A 29 6.60 -3.65 2.58
CA VAL A 29 7.19 -2.73 1.59
C VAL A 29 8.49 -2.12 2.15
N GLY A 30 9.01 -1.06 1.51
CA GLY A 30 10.17 -0.34 2.02
C GLY A 30 9.88 0.49 3.27
N ASP A 31 10.91 1.17 3.77
CA ASP A 31 10.87 1.98 4.98
C ASP A 31 10.08 3.27 4.80
N ARG A 32 9.22 3.55 5.80
CA ARG A 32 8.40 4.76 5.88
C ARG A 32 7.60 5.00 4.58
N PRO A 33 6.72 4.06 4.19
CA PRO A 33 5.85 4.28 3.03
C PRO A 33 4.97 5.50 3.26
N TYR A 34 4.73 6.27 2.19
CA TYR A 34 4.02 7.56 2.30
C TYR A 34 2.94 7.73 1.23
N GLY A 35 3.32 7.77 -0.05
CA GLY A 35 2.38 7.93 -1.16
C GLY A 35 1.89 6.58 -1.67
N VAL A 36 0.61 6.52 -2.04
CA VAL A 36 -0.01 5.35 -2.67
C VAL A 36 -0.76 5.79 -3.92
N ALA A 37 -0.50 5.15 -5.05
CA ALA A 37 -1.25 5.36 -6.30
C ALA A 37 -1.65 4.02 -6.92
N VAL A 38 -2.88 3.94 -7.41
CA VAL A 38 -3.39 2.76 -8.12
C VAL A 38 -3.52 3.12 -9.60
N ASN A 39 -3.10 2.22 -10.50
CA ASN A 39 -3.30 2.46 -11.94
C ASN A 39 -4.80 2.43 -12.29
N PRO A 40 -5.23 3.06 -13.40
CA PRO A 40 -6.65 3.07 -13.78
C PRO A 40 -7.27 1.69 -13.98
N ALA A 41 -6.46 0.69 -14.34
CA ALA A 41 -6.91 -0.69 -14.49
C ALA A 41 -7.09 -1.44 -13.16
N GLY A 42 -6.63 -0.89 -12.03
CA GLY A 42 -6.74 -1.52 -10.71
C GLY A 42 -5.86 -2.76 -10.51
N THR A 43 -4.85 -2.96 -11.37
CA THR A 43 -3.98 -4.15 -11.39
C THR A 43 -2.62 -3.94 -10.75
N ARG A 44 -2.24 -2.68 -10.47
CA ARG A 44 -0.97 -2.34 -9.83
C ARG A 44 -1.14 -1.20 -8.84
N VAL A 45 -0.46 -1.31 -7.71
CA VAL A 45 -0.34 -0.26 -6.71
C VAL A 45 1.12 0.13 -6.55
N TYR A 46 1.39 1.43 -6.58
CA TYR A 46 2.72 2.01 -6.45
C TYR A 46 2.83 2.73 -5.11
N VAL A 47 3.87 2.39 -4.36
CA VAL A 47 4.08 2.89 -3.00
C VAL A 47 5.45 3.54 -2.91
N THR A 48 5.50 4.84 -2.60
CA THR A 48 6.78 5.54 -2.38
C THR A 48 7.29 5.27 -0.98
N ASN A 49 8.54 4.83 -0.85
CA ASN A 49 9.18 4.51 0.42
C ASN A 49 10.19 5.61 0.77
N ASN A 50 9.82 6.51 1.67
CA ASN A 50 10.54 7.77 1.89
C ASN A 50 11.97 7.58 2.41
N ASN A 51 12.26 6.45 3.08
CA ASN A 51 13.57 6.15 3.65
C ASN A 51 14.31 5.00 2.96
N SER A 52 13.79 4.47 1.85
CA SER A 52 14.41 3.35 1.12
C SER A 52 14.84 3.68 -0.31
N ASP A 53 14.76 4.95 -0.72
CA ASP A 53 15.15 5.43 -2.05
C ASP A 53 14.55 4.61 -3.22
N ASN A 54 13.36 4.03 -3.01
CA ASN A 54 12.71 3.16 -3.97
C ASN A 54 11.18 3.26 -3.96
N VAL A 55 10.55 2.56 -4.91
CA VAL A 55 9.10 2.40 -5.04
C VAL A 55 8.77 0.91 -5.04
N SER A 56 7.84 0.50 -4.17
CA SER A 56 7.29 -0.85 -4.20
C SER A 56 6.12 -0.93 -5.17
N VAL A 57 6.00 -2.07 -5.86
CA VAL A 57 4.86 -2.39 -6.73
C VAL A 57 4.15 -3.61 -6.15
N ILE A 58 2.86 -3.46 -5.85
CA ILE A 58 1.97 -4.51 -5.34
C ILE A 58 0.98 -4.87 -6.45
#